data_AF-A0A233ST82-F1
#
_entry.id   AF-A0A233ST82-F1
#
_cell.length_a   1.000
_cell.length_b   1.000
_cell.length_c   1.000
_cell.angle_alpha   90.00
_cell.angle_beta   90.00
_cell.angle_gamma   90.00
#
_symmetry.space_group_name_H-M   'P 1'
#
loop_
_entity.id
_entity.type
_entity.pdbx_description
1 polymer ?
#
loop_
_entity_poly.entity_id
_entity_poly.type
_entity_poly.pdbx_seq_one_letter_code
_entity_poly.pdbx_strand_id
1 'polypeptide(L)'
;MGGGLVGGHGPKGLASSPAEKRAAAKAIQDHIESQTRKAGARADEETAAAVKAFGARDGDGWLTSAALRKAHETWGGQVKNLMDRLGAEKDALGSTNTVLTSTDLAVGSTVRQMSALDRY
;
A
#
# COMPACT_ATOMS: atom_id res chain seq x y z
N MET A 1 -39.51 2.12 34.19
CA MET A 1 -39.26 3.58 34.22
C MET A 1 -37.80 3.83 33.88
N GLY A 2 -37.55 4.49 32.73
CA GLY A 2 -36.27 5.09 32.27
C GLY A 2 -35.14 4.12 31.91
N GLY A 3 -34.67 3.93 30.68
CA GLY A 3 -34.83 4.69 29.43
C GLY A 3 -33.72 5.72 29.26
N GLY A 4 -32.75 5.44 28.37
CA GLY A 4 -31.86 6.48 27.84
C GLY A 4 -30.41 6.05 27.58
N LEU A 5 -30.19 5.17 26.60
CA LEU A 5 -28.90 5.10 25.91
C LEU A 5 -28.71 6.40 25.12
N VAL A 6 -28.01 7.37 25.69
CA VAL A 6 -27.56 8.56 24.95
C VAL A 6 -26.29 8.20 24.20
N GLY A 7 -26.44 7.41 23.13
CA GLY A 7 -25.43 7.28 22.09
C GLY A 7 -25.56 8.45 21.13
N GLY A 8 -24.85 9.54 21.43
CA GLY A 8 -24.82 10.74 20.60
C GLY A 8 -24.38 10.41 19.18
N HIS A 9 -25.28 10.60 18.22
CA HIS A 9 -24.98 10.51 16.79
C HIS A 9 -24.30 11.81 16.36
N GLY A 10 -22.98 11.89 16.55
CA GLY A 10 -22.15 12.86 15.84
C GLY A 10 -22.18 12.61 14.32
N PRO A 11 -21.78 13.57 13.48
CA PRO A 11 -21.83 13.41 12.03
C PRO A 11 -21.02 12.17 11.62
N LYS A 12 -21.70 11.12 11.15
CA LYS A 12 -21.07 9.87 10.70
C LYS A 12 -20.43 10.08 9.32
N GLY A 13 -19.32 10.81 9.28
CA GLY A 13 -18.43 10.87 8.12
C GLY A 13 -17.59 9.60 8.00
N LEU A 14 -17.09 9.33 6.80
CA LEU A 14 -16.06 8.31 6.60
C LEU A 14 -14.79 8.68 7.38
N ALA A 15 -14.01 7.68 7.79
CA ALA A 15 -12.74 7.89 8.51
C ALA A 15 -11.67 8.61 7.66
N SER A 16 -11.84 8.67 6.34
CA SER A 16 -10.99 9.42 5.42
C SER A 16 -11.75 9.83 4.16
N SER A 17 -11.32 10.94 3.57
CA SER A 17 -11.87 11.52 2.36
C SER A 17 -11.32 10.86 1.09
N PRO A 18 -12.04 10.99 -0.05
CA PRO A 18 -11.54 10.65 -1.38
C PRO A 18 -10.17 11.27 -1.70
N ALA A 19 -9.96 12.54 -1.34
CA ALA A 19 -8.71 13.25 -1.59
C ALA A 19 -7.53 12.65 -0.79
N GLU A 20 -7.74 12.33 0.48
CA GLU A 20 -6.72 11.69 1.32
C GLU A 20 -6.36 10.29 0.81
N LYS A 21 -7.33 9.50 0.36
CA LYS A 21 -7.07 8.17 -0.24
C LYS A 21 -6.23 8.26 -1.51
N ARG A 22 -6.51 9.24 -2.38
CA ARG A 22 -5.69 9.51 -3.58
C ARG A 22 -4.28 9.96 -3.22
N ALA A 23 -4.15 10.85 -2.23
CA ALA A 23 -2.85 11.31 -1.75
C ALA A 23 -2.02 10.15 -1.18
N ALA A 24 -2.64 9.26 -0.39
CA ALA A 24 -1.99 8.06 0.13
C ALA A 24 -1.54 7.10 -0.98
N ALA A 25 -2.41 6.81 -1.95
CA ALA A 25 -2.06 5.96 -3.10
C ALA A 25 -0.88 6.55 -3.90
N LYS A 26 -0.87 7.88 -4.10
CA LYS A 26 0.23 8.59 -4.76
C LYS A 26 1.53 8.52 -3.96
N ALA A 27 1.47 8.70 -2.63
CA ALA A 27 2.65 8.59 -1.77
C ALA A 27 3.25 7.18 -1.81
N ILE A 28 2.41 6.14 -1.82
CA ILE A 28 2.85 4.74 -1.98
C ILE A 28 3.60 4.58 -3.31
N GLN A 29 3.01 5.03 -4.42
CA GLN A 29 3.60 4.90 -5.74
C GLN A 29 4.91 5.69 -5.91
N ASP A 30 4.88 6.98 -5.59
CA ASP A 30 5.95 7.91 -5.96
C ASP A 30 7.15 7.82 -5.02
N HIS A 31 6.89 7.51 -3.74
CA HIS A 31 7.92 7.54 -2.71
C HIS A 31 8.23 6.14 -2.20
N ILE A 32 7.24 5.43 -1.67
CA ILE A 32 7.49 4.18 -0.95
C ILE A 32 7.94 3.09 -1.90
N GLU A 33 7.15 2.74 -2.92
CA GLU A 33 7.51 1.74 -3.94
C GLU A 33 8.85 2.06 -4.61
N SER A 34 9.05 3.34 -4.99
CA SER A 34 10.26 3.81 -5.66
C SER A 34 11.51 3.66 -4.78
N GLN A 35 11.44 4.12 -3.54
CA GLN A 35 12.56 4.06 -2.59
C GLN A 35 12.85 2.62 -2.16
N THR A 36 11.80 1.81 -1.89
CA THR A 36 11.95 0.39 -1.55
C THR A 36 12.63 -0.37 -2.69
N ARG A 37 12.26 -0.11 -3.95
CA ARG A 37 12.92 -0.72 -5.11
C ARG A 37 14.39 -0.33 -5.21
N LYS A 38 14.73 0.95 -5.00
CA LYS A 38 16.12 1.43 -5.05
C LYS A 38 16.98 0.83 -3.94
N ALA A 39 16.46 0.81 -2.71
CA ALA A 39 17.12 0.17 -1.58
C ALA A 39 17.31 -1.33 -1.82
N GLY A 40 16.28 -1.98 -2.39
CA GLY A 40 16.31 -3.35 -2.89
C GLY A 40 17.49 -3.61 -3.81
N ALA A 41 17.53 -2.91 -4.94
CA ALA A 41 18.58 -3.04 -5.95
C ALA A 41 19.98 -2.77 -5.38
N ARG A 42 20.11 -1.80 -4.47
CA ARG A 42 21.40 -1.50 -3.84
C ARG A 42 21.91 -2.66 -3.00
N ALA A 43 21.04 -3.23 -2.17
CA ALA A 43 21.42 -4.38 -1.35
C ALA A 43 21.65 -5.65 -2.19
N ASP A 44 20.96 -5.81 -3.33
CA ASP A 44 21.28 -6.85 -4.32
C ASP A 44 22.72 -6.75 -4.83
N GLU A 45 23.11 -5.56 -5.30
CA GLU A 45 24.46 -5.30 -5.81
C GLU A 45 25.54 -5.51 -4.76
N GLU A 46 25.37 -4.91 -3.58
CA GLU A 46 26.35 -4.98 -2.48
C GLU A 46 26.51 -6.42 -1.98
N THR A 47 25.40 -7.14 -1.80
CA THR A 47 25.44 -8.52 -1.30
C THR A 47 26.01 -9.47 -2.33
N ALA A 48 25.68 -9.30 -3.61
CA ALA A 48 26.30 -10.09 -4.69
C ALA A 48 27.82 -9.89 -4.74
N ALA A 49 28.28 -8.64 -4.58
CA ALA A 49 29.70 -8.33 -4.51
C ALA A 49 30.39 -9.00 -3.30
N ALA A 50 29.76 -8.92 -2.12
CA ALA A 50 30.27 -9.55 -0.90
C ALA A 50 30.33 -11.08 -1.01
N VAL A 51 29.27 -11.71 -1.53
CA VAL A 51 29.22 -13.17 -1.77
C VAL A 51 30.33 -13.60 -2.72
N LYS A 52 30.61 -12.82 -3.78
CA LYS A 52 31.73 -13.08 -4.69
C LYS A 52 33.09 -12.91 -4.01
N ALA A 53 33.24 -11.89 -3.16
CA ALA A 53 34.49 -11.63 -2.43
C ALA A 53 34.82 -12.73 -1.41
N PHE A 54 33.81 -13.29 -0.74
CA PHE A 54 33.96 -14.40 0.21
C PHE A 54 33.98 -15.79 -0.46
N GLY A 55 33.70 -15.85 -1.77
CA GLY A 55 33.75 -17.09 -2.53
C GLY A 55 35.17 -17.64 -2.69
N ALA A 56 35.26 -18.86 -3.21
CA ALA A 56 36.51 -19.50 -3.59
C ALA A 56 37.25 -18.66 -4.66
N ARG A 57 38.34 -17.99 -4.29
CA ARG A 57 39.28 -17.44 -5.28
C ARG A 57 40.38 -18.45 -5.63
N ASP A 58 40.93 -19.15 -4.63
CA ASP A 58 42.11 -20.02 -4.79
C ASP A 58 42.02 -21.35 -3.99
N GLY A 59 40.82 -21.78 -3.56
CA GLY A 59 40.61 -22.96 -2.70
C GLY A 59 39.15 -23.11 -2.27
N ASP A 60 38.85 -23.78 -1.15
CA ASP A 60 37.49 -23.82 -0.60
C ASP A 60 37.08 -22.43 -0.07
N GLY A 61 36.03 -21.85 -0.63
CA GLY A 61 35.54 -20.51 -0.26
C GLY A 61 35.10 -20.42 1.20
N TRP A 62 34.89 -19.19 1.70
CA TRP A 62 34.48 -19.00 3.09
C TRP A 62 33.04 -19.49 3.28
N LEU A 63 32.77 -20.24 4.35
CA LEU A 63 31.42 -20.71 4.72
C LEU A 63 30.41 -19.55 4.78
N THR A 64 30.87 -18.34 5.15
CA THR A 64 30.09 -17.11 5.17
C THR A 64 29.50 -16.75 3.82
N SER A 65 30.12 -17.10 2.69
CA SER A 65 29.60 -16.83 1.35
C SER A 65 28.26 -17.53 1.09
N ALA A 66 28.15 -18.80 1.46
CA ALA A 66 26.93 -19.59 1.31
C ALA A 66 25.83 -19.14 2.27
N ALA A 67 26.19 -18.87 3.54
CA ALA A 67 25.26 -18.33 4.52
C ALA A 67 24.71 -16.95 4.11
N LEU A 68 25.59 -16.06 3.63
CA LEU A 68 25.22 -14.73 3.14
C LEU A 68 24.30 -14.81 1.92
N ARG A 69 24.61 -15.68 0.96
CA ARG A 69 23.74 -15.93 -0.22
C ARG A 69 22.32 -16.33 0.20
N LYS A 70 22.19 -17.30 1.11
CA LYS A 70 20.89 -17.78 1.59
C LYS A 70 20.10 -16.70 2.34
N ALA A 71 20.78 -15.93 3.18
CA ALA A 71 20.16 -14.80 3.88
C ALA A 71 19.65 -13.76 2.87
N HIS A 72 20.44 -13.49 1.83
CA HIS A 72 20.09 -12.55 0.78
C HIS A 72 18.90 -13.00 -0.07
N GLU A 73 18.83 -14.28 -0.45
CA GLU A 73 17.67 -14.86 -1.14
C GLU A 73 16.39 -14.70 -0.31
N THR A 74 16.47 -14.95 1.00
CA THR A 74 15.33 -14.79 1.93
C THR A 74 14.87 -13.34 1.99
N TRP A 75 15.82 -12.41 2.13
CA TRP A 75 15.54 -10.99 2.15
C TRP A 75 14.94 -10.50 0.82
N GLY A 76 15.44 -10.98 -0.33
CA GLY A 76 14.86 -10.67 -1.65
C GLY A 76 13.40 -11.12 -1.76
N GLY A 77 13.08 -12.30 -1.21
CA GLY A 77 11.69 -12.77 -1.09
C GLY A 77 10.82 -11.85 -0.22
N GLN A 78 11.36 -11.34 0.88
CA GLN A 78 10.65 -10.38 1.75
C GLN A 78 10.42 -9.03 1.05
N VAL A 79 11.41 -8.51 0.32
CA VAL A 79 11.28 -7.27 -0.46
C VAL A 79 10.21 -7.44 -1.54
N LYS A 80 10.20 -8.57 -2.25
CA LYS A 80 9.17 -8.89 -3.25
C LYS A 80 7.77 -8.88 -2.61
N ASN A 81 7.58 -9.61 -1.52
CA ASN A 81 6.29 -9.66 -0.82
C ASN A 81 5.83 -8.28 -0.33
N LEU A 82 6.76 -7.42 0.11
CA LEU A 82 6.45 -6.05 0.50
C LEU A 82 5.98 -5.24 -0.72
N MET A 83 6.67 -5.32 -1.85
CA MET A 83 6.29 -4.62 -3.08
C MET A 83 4.92 -5.07 -3.61
N ASP A 84 4.63 -6.37 -3.55
CA ASP A 84 3.32 -6.92 -3.96
C ASP A 84 2.20 -6.39 -3.05
N ARG A 85 2.43 -6.31 -1.74
CA ARG A 85 1.49 -5.70 -0.78
C ARG A 85 1.25 -4.22 -1.03
N LEU A 86 2.32 -3.45 -1.26
CA LEU A 86 2.19 -2.01 -1.57
C LEU A 86 1.37 -1.78 -2.84
N GLY A 87 1.58 -2.60 -3.87
CA GLY A 87 0.77 -2.56 -5.09
C GLY A 87 -0.71 -2.83 -4.82
N ALA A 88 -1.02 -3.89 -4.05
CA ALA A 88 -2.39 -4.22 -3.68
C ALA A 88 -3.07 -3.12 -2.83
N GLU A 89 -2.34 -2.51 -1.89
CA GLU A 89 -2.86 -1.42 -1.05
C GLU A 89 -3.16 -0.16 -1.87
N LYS A 90 -2.27 0.19 -2.82
CA LYS A 90 -2.51 1.29 -3.77
C LYS A 90 -3.77 1.05 -4.60
N ASP A 91 -3.94 -0.17 -5.14
CA ASP A 91 -5.10 -0.52 -5.96
C ASP A 91 -6.40 -0.50 -5.13
N ALA A 92 -6.35 -0.97 -3.88
CA ALA A 92 -7.48 -0.93 -2.96
C ALA A 92 -7.89 0.52 -2.61
N LEU A 93 -6.92 1.41 -2.36
CA LEU A 93 -7.17 2.83 -2.14
C LEU A 93 -7.81 3.50 -3.36
N GLY A 94 -7.31 3.20 -4.56
CA GLY A 94 -7.86 3.68 -5.82
C GLY A 94 -9.29 3.19 -6.07
N SER A 95 -9.54 1.90 -5.89
CA SER A 95 -10.85 1.28 -6.06
C SER A 95 -11.89 1.83 -5.08
N THR A 96 -11.52 1.96 -3.80
CA THR A 96 -12.39 2.53 -2.75
C THR A 96 -12.82 3.95 -3.11
N ASN A 97 -11.91 4.76 -3.65
CA ASN A 97 -12.23 6.11 -4.10
C ASN A 97 -13.30 6.12 -5.22
N THR A 98 -13.17 5.21 -6.19
CA THR A 98 -14.12 5.07 -7.31
C THR A 98 -15.50 4.61 -6.84
N VAL A 99 -15.56 3.60 -5.96
CA VAL A 99 -16.82 3.07 -5.42
C VAL A 99 -17.58 4.14 -4.63
N LEU A 100 -16.90 4.88 -3.75
CA LEU A 100 -17.55 5.92 -2.96
C LEU A 100 -18.02 7.10 -3.83
N THR A 101 -17.19 7.55 -4.76
CA THR A 101 -17.57 8.65 -5.67
C THR A 101 -18.77 8.28 -6.54
N SER A 102 -18.82 7.05 -7.07
CA SER A 102 -19.97 6.59 -7.88
C SER A 102 -21.24 6.44 -7.05
N THR A 103 -21.12 5.97 -5.81
CA THR A 103 -22.24 5.89 -4.87
C THR A 103 -22.80 7.28 -4.56
N ASP A 104 -21.94 8.26 -4.27
CA ASP A 104 -22.35 9.64 -3.98
C ASP A 104 -23.10 10.26 -5.17
N LEU A 105 -22.62 10.03 -6.40
CA LEU A 105 -23.28 10.52 -7.61
C LEU A 105 -24.67 9.89 -7.82
N ALA A 106 -24.79 8.57 -7.63
CA ALA A 106 -26.05 7.85 -7.80
C ALA A 106 -27.10 8.22 -6.74
N VAL A 107 -26.67 8.40 -5.49
CA VAL A 107 -27.56 8.90 -4.42
C VAL A 107 -27.98 10.33 -4.73
N GLY A 108 -27.05 11.20 -5.14
CA GLY A 108 -27.35 12.58 -5.51
C GLY A 108 -28.34 12.70 -6.66
N SER A 109 -28.21 11.86 -7.70
CA SER A 109 -29.17 11.84 -8.81
C SER A 109 -30.56 11.40 -8.38
N THR A 110 -30.64 10.35 -7.54
CA THR A 110 -31.91 9.84 -7.02
C THR A 110 -32.63 10.89 -6.16
N VAL A 111 -31.89 11.54 -5.26
CA VAL A 111 -32.45 12.60 -4.41
C VAL A 111 -32.95 13.78 -5.23
N ARG A 112 -32.20 14.19 -6.28
CA ARG A 112 -32.63 15.26 -7.19
C ARG A 112 -33.93 14.89 -7.90
N GLN A 113 -34.03 13.68 -8.46
CA GLN A 113 -35.25 13.21 -9.14
C GLN A 113 -36.48 13.19 -8.22
N MET A 114 -36.30 12.89 -6.93
CA MET A 114 -37.39 12.86 -5.96
C MET A 114 -37.75 14.25 -5.40
N SER A 115 -36.92 15.26 -5.62
CA SER A 115 -37.10 16.60 -5.06
C SER A 115 -38.32 17.30 -5.66
N ALA A 116 -39.18 17.83 -4.79
CA ALA A 116 -40.31 18.68 -5.21
C ALA A 116 -39.87 20.04 -5.76
N LEU A 117 -38.61 20.43 -5.56
CA LEU A 117 -38.04 21.69 -6.05
C LEU A 117 -37.74 21.67 -7.56
N ASP A 118 -37.64 20.49 -8.19
CA ASP A 118 -37.52 20.35 -9.66
C ASP A 118 -38.89 20.31 -10.38
N ARG A 119 -40.02 20.39 -9.63
CA ARG A 119 -41.39 20.39 -10.18
C ARG A 119 -42.03 21.79 -10.25
N TYR A 120 -41.28 22.84 -9.92
CA TYR A 120 -41.67 24.26 -10.05
C TYR A 120 -40.61 25.00 -10.85
#